data_AF-A0A8T0WYS7-F1
#
_entry.id   AF-A0A8T0WYS7-F1
#
_cell.length_a   1.000
_cell.length_b   1.000
_cell.length_c   1.000
_cell.angle_alpha   90.00
_cell.angle_beta   90.00
_cell.angle_gamma   90.00
#
_symmetry.space_group_name_H-M   'P 1'
#
loop_
_entity.id
_entity.type
_entity.pdbx_description
1 polymer ?
#
loop_
_entity_poly.entity_id
_entity_poly.type
_entity_poly.pdbx_seq_one_letter_code
_entity_poly.pdbx_strand_id
1 'polypeptide(L)'
;METAMASEVQNLWRALNDAAPADGGAAFLQELLARWNQHLEAVMMTRDMLLYMDWTFVRTNRKTPIQELGLRLWRDHLTRSDKVRESLIEVVKQRGGEDELVAAVSKMLTELGPYVPGLFFERV
;
A
#
# COMPACT_ATOMS: atom_id res chain seq x y z
N MET A 1 -18.79 -3.69 1.64
CA MET A 1 -17.80 -2.71 1.15
C MET A 1 -16.40 -3.16 1.52
N GLU A 2 -16.11 -3.34 2.80
CA GLU A 2 -14.82 -3.87 3.29
C GLU A 2 -14.38 -5.17 2.57
N THR A 3 -15.30 -6.13 2.39
CA THR A 3 -15.02 -7.38 1.65
C THR A 3 -14.67 -7.19 0.18
N ALA A 4 -15.26 -6.18 -0.49
CA ALA A 4 -14.97 -5.88 -1.89
C ALA A 4 -13.61 -5.17 -2.04
N MET A 5 -13.34 -4.18 -1.17
CA MET A 5 -12.03 -3.49 -1.13
C MET A 5 -10.90 -4.45 -0.76
N ALA A 6 -11.14 -5.37 0.18
CA ALA A 6 -10.17 -6.40 0.53
C ALA A 6 -9.87 -7.36 -0.65
N SER A 7 -10.88 -7.74 -1.43
CA SER A 7 -10.67 -8.59 -2.62
C SER A 7 -9.87 -7.89 -3.72
N GLU A 8 -10.08 -6.58 -3.90
CA GLU A 8 -9.33 -5.77 -4.86
C GLU A 8 -7.86 -5.71 -4.48
N VAL A 9 -7.57 -5.37 -3.22
CA VAL A 9 -6.22 -5.33 -2.66
C VAL A 9 -5.55 -6.71 -2.82
N GLN A 10 -6.24 -7.81 -2.49
CA GLN A 10 -5.70 -9.17 -2.69
C GLN A 10 -5.31 -9.48 -4.15
N ASN A 11 -6.08 -9.01 -5.12
CA ASN A 11 -5.76 -9.20 -6.53
C ASN A 11 -4.52 -8.39 -6.94
N LEU A 12 -4.37 -7.16 -6.45
CA LEU A 12 -3.16 -6.36 -6.65
C LEU A 12 -1.92 -7.06 -6.06
N TRP A 13 -2.06 -7.64 -4.87
CA TRP A 13 -0.97 -8.37 -4.21
C TRP A 13 -0.58 -9.66 -4.91
N ARG A 14 -1.52 -10.37 -5.55
CA ARG A 14 -1.19 -11.52 -6.39
C ARG A 14 -0.31 -11.12 -7.56
N ALA A 15 -0.67 -10.05 -8.27
CA ALA A 15 0.14 -9.53 -9.37
C ALA A 15 1.55 -9.11 -8.90
N LEU A 16 1.66 -8.46 -7.75
CA LEU A 16 2.93 -8.08 -7.11
C LEU A 16 3.78 -9.29 -6.71
N ASN A 17 3.16 -10.39 -6.28
CA ASN A 17 3.87 -11.62 -5.93
C ASN A 17 4.44 -12.36 -7.16
N ASP A 18 3.81 -12.19 -8.32
CA ASP A 18 4.24 -12.76 -9.59
C ASP A 18 5.32 -11.92 -10.28
N ALA A 19 5.38 -10.61 -9.96
CA ALA A 19 6.48 -9.74 -10.34
C ALA A 19 7.76 -10.13 -9.58
N ALA A 20 8.59 -10.98 -10.19
CA ALA A 20 9.91 -11.28 -9.67
C ALA A 20 10.76 -9.98 -9.60
N PRO A 21 11.62 -9.81 -8.59
CA PRO A 21 12.60 -8.73 -8.55
C PRO A 21 13.70 -9.00 -9.60
N ALA A 22 13.35 -8.94 -10.88
CA ALA A 22 14.32 -8.85 -11.96
C ALA A 22 14.91 -7.42 -12.00
N ASP A 23 16.12 -7.29 -12.55
CA ASP A 23 16.83 -6.00 -12.72
C ASP A 23 17.04 -5.21 -11.42
N GLY A 24 17.56 -5.87 -10.37
CA GLY A 24 17.90 -5.24 -9.09
C GLY A 24 16.68 -4.61 -8.41
N GLY A 25 15.47 -5.09 -8.70
CA GLY A 25 14.23 -4.69 -8.03
C GLY A 25 13.59 -3.37 -8.46
N ALA A 26 14.05 -2.72 -9.53
CA ALA A 26 13.41 -1.49 -10.03
C ALA A 26 11.97 -1.78 -10.43
N ALA A 27 11.78 -2.84 -11.23
CA ALA A 27 10.48 -3.28 -11.70
C ALA A 27 9.54 -3.59 -10.52
N PHE A 28 10.06 -4.18 -9.45
CA PHE A 28 9.29 -4.45 -8.23
C PHE A 28 8.83 -3.16 -7.54
N LEU A 29 9.72 -2.17 -7.32
CA LEU A 29 9.32 -0.91 -6.68
C LEU A 29 8.38 -0.08 -7.57
N GLN A 30 8.60 -0.07 -8.89
CA GLN A 30 7.71 0.59 -9.84
C GLN A 30 6.32 -0.03 -9.85
N GLU A 31 6.23 -1.36 -9.89
CA GLU A 31 4.95 -2.06 -9.82
C GLU A 31 4.26 -1.80 -8.47
N LEU A 32 5.00 -1.81 -7.36
CA LEU A 32 4.46 -1.50 -6.04
C LEU A 32 3.84 -0.09 -6.00
N LEU A 33 4.56 0.91 -6.51
CA LEU A 33 4.08 2.30 -6.57
C LEU A 33 2.90 2.46 -7.54
N ALA A 34 2.92 1.78 -8.68
CA ALA A 34 1.81 1.78 -9.63
C ALA A 34 0.53 1.23 -8.99
N ARG A 35 0.64 0.10 -8.28
CA ARG A 35 -0.47 -0.54 -7.55
C ARG A 35 -0.96 0.33 -6.40
N TRP A 36 -0.06 1.00 -5.69
CA TRP A 36 -0.42 1.97 -4.64
C TRP A 36 -1.26 3.11 -5.20
N ASN A 37 -0.82 3.73 -6.31
CA ASN A 37 -1.54 4.82 -6.94
C ASN A 37 -2.92 4.37 -7.47
N GLN A 38 -2.98 3.20 -8.11
CA GLN A 38 -4.24 2.60 -8.55
C GLN A 38 -5.21 2.38 -7.37
N HIS A 39 -4.70 1.86 -6.25
CA HIS A 39 -5.50 1.65 -5.05
C HIS A 39 -6.02 2.98 -4.48
N LEU A 40 -5.18 4.01 -4.37
CA LEU A 40 -5.59 5.33 -3.90
C LEU A 40 -6.66 5.96 -4.80
N GLU A 41 -6.52 5.84 -6.12
CA GLU A 41 -7.50 6.32 -7.08
C GLU A 41 -8.84 5.58 -6.89
N ALA A 42 -8.83 4.26 -6.75
CA ALA A 42 -10.03 3.45 -6.52
C ALA A 42 -10.72 3.83 -5.18
N VAL A 43 -9.94 4.07 -4.12
CA VAL A 43 -10.46 4.54 -2.82
C VAL A 43 -11.10 5.92 -2.96
N MET A 44 -10.46 6.85 -3.68
CA MET A 44 -11.00 8.18 -3.95
C MET A 44 -12.31 8.11 -4.74
N MET A 45 -12.35 7.36 -5.84
CA MET A 45 -13.57 7.17 -6.63
C MET A 45 -14.70 6.55 -5.79
N THR A 46 -14.38 5.56 -4.96
CA THR A 46 -15.36 4.93 -4.06
C THR A 46 -15.90 5.94 -3.05
N ARG A 47 -15.04 6.76 -2.45
CA ARG A 47 -15.44 7.82 -1.52
C ARG A 47 -16.31 8.86 -2.21
N ASP A 48 -15.98 9.26 -3.43
CA ASP A 48 -16.73 10.28 -4.17
C ASP A 48 -18.11 9.75 -4.58
N MET A 49 -18.22 8.47 -4.97
CA MET A 49 -19.51 7.82 -5.23
C MET A 49 -20.37 7.66 -3.95
N LEU A 50 -19.72 7.42 -2.81
CA LEU A 50 -20.39 7.13 -1.53
C LEU A 50 -20.29 8.28 -0.53
N LEU A 51 -20.04 9.50 -1.00
CA LEU A 51 -19.74 10.67 -0.17
C LEU A 51 -20.78 10.87 0.93
N TYR A 52 -22.06 10.79 0.57
CA TYR A 52 -23.15 10.98 1.53
C TYR A 52 -23.16 9.90 2.62
N MET A 53 -22.88 8.64 2.26
CA MET A 53 -22.77 7.54 3.21
C MET A 53 -21.55 7.71 4.14
N ASP A 54 -20.40 8.10 3.60
CA ASP A 54 -19.18 8.35 4.37
C ASP A 54 -19.34 9.55 5.32
N TRP A 55 -20.05 10.59 4.89
CA TRP A 55 -20.26 11.79 5.70
C TRP A 55 -21.35 11.61 6.77
N THR A 56 -22.41 10.85 6.48
CA THR A 56 -23.55 10.70 7.41
C THR A 56 -23.49 9.37 8.16
N PHE A 57 -23.69 8.25 7.47
CA PHE A 57 -23.83 6.93 8.06
C PHE A 57 -22.55 6.50 8.79
N VAL A 58 -21.39 6.61 8.15
CA VAL A 58 -20.11 6.18 8.74
C VAL A 58 -19.81 6.97 10.02
N ARG A 59 -19.98 8.30 9.99
CA ARG A 59 -19.79 9.16 11.17
C ARG A 59 -20.78 8.84 12.29
N THR A 60 -22.07 8.73 11.95
CA THR A 60 -23.14 8.48 12.93
C THR A 60 -22.96 7.14 13.63
N ASN A 61 -22.54 6.12 12.88
CA ASN A 61 -22.35 4.77 13.38
C ASN A 61 -20.92 4.50 13.89
N ARG A 62 -20.07 5.55 13.98
CA ARG A 62 -18.67 5.47 14.44
C ARG A 62 -17.87 4.38 13.72
N LYS A 63 -18.10 4.26 12.41
CA LYS A 63 -17.35 3.35 11.54
C LYS A 63 -16.10 4.06 11.01
N THR A 64 -15.16 3.28 10.49
CA THR A 64 -13.94 3.82 9.86
C THR A 64 -14.29 4.49 8.52
N PRO A 65 -13.85 5.74 8.30
CA PRO A 65 -13.98 6.43 7.01
C PRO A 65 -13.39 5.64 5.85
N ILE A 66 -13.99 5.75 4.66
CA ILE A 66 -13.56 5.01 3.46
C ILE A 66 -12.06 5.25 3.16
N GLN A 67 -11.60 6.50 3.30
CA GLN A 67 -10.19 6.86 3.10
C GLN A 67 -9.27 6.10 4.07
N GLU A 68 -9.60 6.11 5.37
CA GLU A 68 -8.79 5.44 6.39
C GLU A 68 -8.84 3.92 6.23
N LEU A 69 -10.00 3.37 5.84
CA LEU A 69 -10.17 1.95 5.58
C LEU A 69 -9.26 1.48 4.43
N GLY A 70 -9.17 2.24 3.34
CA GLY A 70 -8.26 1.94 2.23
C GLY A 70 -6.80 1.84 2.68
N LEU A 71 -6.32 2.87 3.38
CA LEU A 71 -4.95 2.89 3.93
C LEU A 71 -4.69 1.70 4.87
N ARG A 72 -5.65 1.39 5.75
CA ARG A 72 -5.56 0.27 6.68
C ARG A 72 -5.47 -1.07 5.95
N LEU A 73 -6.33 -1.30 4.96
CA LEU A 73 -6.33 -2.54 4.19
C LEU A 73 -5.00 -2.73 3.44
N TRP A 74 -4.49 -1.68 2.79
CA TRP A 74 -3.20 -1.75 2.10
C TRP A 74 -2.07 -2.13 3.06
N ARG A 75 -1.96 -1.44 4.20
CA ARG A 75 -0.96 -1.71 5.24
C ARG A 75 -1.06 -3.14 5.78
N ASP A 76 -2.27 -3.59 6.09
CA ASP A 76 -2.49 -4.91 6.69
C ASP A 76 -2.10 -6.03 5.71
N HIS A 77 -2.26 -5.82 4.40
CA HIS A 77 -1.78 -6.76 3.40
C HIS A 77 -0.27 -6.71 3.17
N LEU A 78 0.32 -5.51 3.14
CA LEU A 78 1.77 -5.33 3.03
C LEU A 78 2.50 -6.00 4.20
N THR A 79 1.96 -5.88 5.42
CA THR A 79 2.56 -6.47 6.64
C THR A 79 2.36 -7.99 6.73
N ARG A 80 1.25 -8.53 6.21
CA ARG A 80 0.96 -9.97 6.19
C ARG A 80 1.75 -10.75 5.13
N SER A 81 2.19 -10.11 4.06
CA SER A 81 2.93 -10.78 2.99
C SER A 81 4.43 -10.79 3.30
N ASP A 82 4.89 -11.86 3.97
CA ASP A 82 6.32 -12.02 4.31
C ASP A 82 7.22 -11.93 3.07
N LYS A 83 6.78 -12.53 1.94
CA LYS A 83 7.50 -12.50 0.66
C LYS A 83 7.72 -11.07 0.16
N VAL A 84 6.65 -10.26 0.09
CA VAL A 84 6.73 -8.86 -0.37
C VAL A 84 7.60 -8.05 0.57
N ARG A 85 7.45 -8.24 1.88
CA ARG A 85 8.25 -7.54 2.89
C ARG A 85 9.73 -7.85 2.72
N GLU A 86 10.10 -9.11 2.56
CA GLU A 86 11.48 -9.54 2.35
C GLU A 86 12.05 -8.99 1.04
N SER A 87 11.29 -9.08 -0.07
CA SER A 87 11.70 -8.50 -1.35
C SER A 87 11.89 -6.99 -1.27
N LEU A 88 11.00 -6.27 -0.57
CA LEU A 88 11.13 -4.82 -0.39
C LEU A 88 12.41 -4.46 0.39
N ILE A 89 12.72 -5.18 1.47
CA ILE A 89 13.94 -4.96 2.26
C ILE A 89 15.18 -5.24 1.41
N GLU A 90 15.19 -6.35 0.66
CA GLU A 90 16.32 -6.73 -0.18
C GLU A 90 16.59 -5.70 -1.28
N VAL A 91 15.53 -5.26 -1.98
CA VAL A 91 15.65 -4.29 -3.07
C VAL A 91 16.11 -2.93 -2.57
N VAL A 92 15.60 -2.47 -1.42
CA VAL A 92 16.04 -1.20 -0.84
C VAL A 92 17.50 -1.27 -0.37
N LYS A 93 17.94 -2.41 0.19
CA LYS A 93 19.36 -2.64 0.52
C LYS A 93 20.26 -2.59 -0.72
N GLN A 94 19.82 -3.17 -1.84
CA GLN A 94 20.59 -3.20 -3.08
C GLN A 94 20.68 -1.82 -3.76
N ARG A 95 19.63 -0.99 -3.69
CA ARG A 95 19.56 0.30 -4.38
C ARG A 95 20.15 1.48 -3.60
N GLY A 96 20.21 1.37 -2.27
CA GLY A 96 20.73 2.46 -1.42
C GLY A 96 19.75 3.63 -1.27
N GLY A 97 20.03 4.51 -0.31
CA GLY A 97 19.09 5.54 0.15
C GLY A 97 18.87 6.74 -0.79
N GLU A 98 19.69 6.92 -1.83
CA GLU A 98 19.59 8.04 -2.78
C GLU A 98 18.80 7.70 -4.05
N ASP A 99 18.28 6.47 -4.17
CA ASP A 99 17.46 6.06 -5.31
C ASP A 99 16.04 6.68 -5.22
N GLU A 100 15.59 7.30 -6.31
CA GLU A 100 14.29 7.99 -6.39
C GLU A 100 13.10 7.06 -6.10
N LEU A 101 13.18 5.78 -6.51
CA LEU A 101 12.14 4.80 -6.23
C LEU A 101 12.11 4.43 -4.74
N VAL A 102 13.28 4.35 -4.10
CA VAL A 102 13.38 4.10 -2.65
C VAL A 102 12.79 5.28 -1.87
N ALA A 103 13.05 6.51 -2.30
CA ALA A 103 12.45 7.71 -1.71
C ALA A 103 10.92 7.74 -1.89
N ALA A 104 10.42 7.40 -3.09
CA ALA A 104 9.00 7.34 -3.37
C ALA A 104 8.27 6.27 -2.54
N VAL A 105 8.87 5.08 -2.39
CA VAL A 105 8.33 4.01 -1.54
C VAL A 105 8.39 4.40 -0.06
N SER A 106 9.45 5.08 0.39
CA SER A 106 9.54 5.59 1.77
C SER A 106 8.45 6.62 2.08
N LYS A 107 8.13 7.48 1.11
CA LYS A 107 6.99 8.42 1.20
C LYS A 107 5.66 7.65 1.32
N MET A 108 5.43 6.67 0.44
CA MET A 108 4.24 5.80 0.52
C MET A 108 4.11 5.14 1.90
N LEU A 109 5.19 4.58 2.45
CA LEU A 109 5.17 3.95 3.76
C LEU A 109 4.84 4.95 4.88
N THR A 110 5.32 6.19 4.77
CA THR A 110 4.99 7.27 5.72
C THR A 110 3.50 7.63 5.66
N GLU A 111 2.90 7.65 4.47
CA GLU A 111 1.45 7.89 4.28
C GLU A 111 0.58 6.78 4.90
N LEU A 112 1.09 5.55 5.00
CA LEU A 112 0.42 4.44 5.70
C LEU A 112 0.50 4.52 7.23
N GLY A 113 1.37 5.38 7.74
CA GLY A 113 1.53 5.68 9.16
C GLY A 113 3.00 5.85 9.56
N PRO A 114 3.29 6.70 10.57
CA PRO A 114 4.66 7.09 10.92
C PRO A 114 5.55 5.94 11.41
N TYR A 115 4.96 4.82 11.86
CA TYR A 115 5.68 3.64 12.34
C TYR A 115 5.94 2.59 11.24
N VAL A 116 5.23 2.69 10.11
CA VAL A 116 5.31 1.69 9.05
C VAL A 116 6.71 1.65 8.43
N PRO A 117 7.40 2.77 8.13
CA PRO A 117 8.77 2.74 7.62
C PRO A 117 9.74 1.99 8.54
N GLY A 118 9.60 2.13 9.87
CA GLY A 118 10.47 1.44 10.84
C GLY A 118 10.42 -0.08 10.72
N LEU A 119 9.26 -0.64 10.38
CA LEU A 119 9.10 -2.09 10.17
C LEU A 119 9.92 -2.65 9.01
N PHE A 120 10.32 -1.82 8.05
CA PHE A 120 11.08 -2.23 6.87
C PHE A 120 12.53 -1.76 6.92
N PHE A 121 12.80 -0.58 7.49
CA PHE A 121 14.10 0.08 7.37
C PHE A 121 14.95 0.10 8.64
N GLU A 122 14.45 -0.33 9.81
CA GLU A 122 15.26 -0.41 11.04
C GLU A 122 16.38 -1.47 11.00
N ARG A 123 16.40 -2.35 9.98
CA ARG A 123 17.40 -3.43 9.81
C ARG A 123 18.28 -3.26 8.56
N VAL A 124 18.34 -2.06 7.97
CA VAL A 124 19.26 -1.74 6.86
C VAL A 124 20.54 -1.13 7.40
#